data_AF-A0A023Q101-F1
#
_entry.id   AF-A0A023Q101-F1
#
_cell.length_a   1.000
_cell.length_b   1.000
_cell.length_c   1.000
_cell.angle_alpha   90.00
_cell.angle_beta   90.00
_cell.angle_gamma   90.00
#
_symmetry.space_group_name_H-M   'P 1'
#
loop_
_entity.id
_entity.type
_entity.pdbx_description
1 polymer ?
#
loop_
_entity_poly.entity_id
_entity_poly.type
_entity_poly.pdbx_seq_one_letter_code
_entity_poly.pdbx_strand_id
1 'polypeptide(L)'
;MLTDNKLEKMIAKVNLAIAYRMAEQPALSYQILQSIDESILSERRLAGVLVVKGNTAMALHDVEAAIAHYIMARKHYIKAKYRRNATRVTVNLLGAALADQQRTLFEKFRKTLDAKSESHLTDNESAYLLWLDTLYGSVKYKKISPEVERITLNLAPKLLAGGYITPVKMILDRFDATHLISLEAQTKTNKARLKARLVDHWCGSP
;
A
#
# COMPACT_ATOMS: atom_id res chain seq x y z
N MET A 1 17.80 17.20 -22.36
CA MET A 1 16.54 16.56 -22.80
C MET A 1 16.48 15.16 -22.20
N LEU A 2 15.43 14.82 -21.45
CA LEU A 2 15.11 13.41 -21.22
C LEU A 2 14.70 12.81 -22.57
N THR A 3 15.36 11.77 -23.01
CA THR A 3 14.84 10.94 -24.12
C THR A 3 13.66 10.14 -23.59
N ASP A 4 12.50 10.15 -24.25
CA ASP A 4 11.27 9.47 -23.82
C ASP A 4 11.50 8.01 -23.38
N ASN A 5 12.42 7.31 -24.03
CA ASN A 5 12.84 5.95 -23.70
C ASN A 5 13.32 5.77 -22.23
N LYS A 6 14.04 6.74 -21.66
CA LYS A 6 14.50 6.65 -20.25
C LYS A 6 13.32 6.69 -19.27
N LEU A 7 12.35 7.56 -19.55
CA LEU A 7 11.16 7.71 -18.72
C LEU A 7 10.24 6.48 -18.83
N GLU A 8 10.03 5.97 -20.05
CA GLU A 8 9.29 4.74 -20.31
C GLU A 8 9.91 3.54 -19.58
N LYS A 9 11.24 3.42 -19.60
CA LYS A 9 11.97 2.40 -18.84
C LYS A 9 11.69 2.48 -17.34
N MET A 10 11.62 3.68 -16.76
CA MET A 10 11.28 3.84 -15.33
C MET A 10 9.85 3.42 -15.05
N ILE A 11 8.89 3.79 -15.90
CA ILE A 11 7.48 3.39 -15.77
C ILE A 11 7.34 1.86 -15.84
N ALA A 12 8.04 1.23 -16.79
CA ALA A 12 8.05 -0.22 -16.95
C ALA A 12 8.61 -0.93 -15.69
N LYS A 13 9.70 -0.43 -15.11
CA LYS A 13 10.26 -0.95 -13.84
C LYS A 13 9.26 -0.86 -12.69
N VAL A 14 8.56 0.27 -12.54
CA VAL A 14 7.53 0.42 -11.49
C VAL A 14 6.41 -0.60 -11.67
N ASN A 15 5.88 -0.74 -12.89
CA ASN A 15 4.81 -1.70 -13.17
C ASN A 15 5.26 -3.14 -12.91
N LEU A 16 6.49 -3.48 -13.29
CA LEU A 16 7.08 -4.78 -13.05
C LEU A 16 7.26 -5.05 -11.54
N ALA A 17 7.72 -4.05 -10.78
CA ALA A 17 7.83 -4.15 -9.32
C ALA A 17 6.45 -4.39 -8.67
N ILE A 18 5.40 -3.70 -9.13
CA ILE A 18 4.02 -3.94 -8.68
C ILE A 18 3.61 -5.39 -8.95
N ALA A 19 3.87 -5.90 -10.16
CA ALA A 19 3.52 -7.25 -10.55
C ALA A 19 4.20 -8.31 -9.66
N TYR A 20 5.52 -8.19 -9.43
CA TYR A 20 6.23 -9.10 -8.52
C TYR A 20 5.69 -9.04 -7.09
N ARG A 21 5.37 -7.85 -6.57
CA ARG A 21 4.76 -7.73 -5.24
C ARG A 21 3.40 -8.44 -5.19
N MET A 22 2.54 -8.27 -6.20
CA MET A 22 1.24 -8.92 -6.27
C MET A 22 1.33 -10.44 -6.44
N ALA A 23 2.42 -10.92 -7.04
CA ALA A 23 2.80 -12.33 -7.16
C ALA A 23 3.56 -12.88 -5.94
N GLU A 24 3.50 -12.18 -4.79
CA GLU A 24 4.12 -12.63 -3.52
C GLU A 24 5.65 -12.78 -3.61
N GLN A 25 6.27 -11.96 -4.46
CA GLN A 25 7.73 -11.84 -4.62
C GLN A 25 8.21 -10.42 -4.25
N PRO A 26 7.97 -9.94 -3.02
CA PRO A 26 8.29 -8.57 -2.63
C PRO A 26 9.79 -8.25 -2.62
N ALA A 27 10.66 -9.25 -2.45
CA ALA A 27 12.11 -9.06 -2.55
C ALA A 27 12.56 -8.67 -3.97
N LEU A 28 11.98 -9.29 -5.01
CA LEU A 28 12.25 -8.92 -6.41
C LEU A 28 11.68 -7.53 -6.72
N SER A 29 10.48 -7.24 -6.19
CA SER A 29 9.89 -5.90 -6.27
C SER A 29 10.85 -4.84 -5.69
N TYR A 30 11.39 -5.08 -4.50
CA TYR A 30 12.34 -4.20 -3.85
C TYR A 30 13.60 -3.97 -4.69
N GLN A 31 14.23 -5.04 -5.19
CA GLN A 31 15.43 -4.94 -6.03
C GLN A 31 15.19 -4.08 -7.28
N ILE A 32 14.04 -4.24 -7.94
CA ILE A 32 13.70 -3.43 -9.12
C ILE A 32 13.53 -1.96 -8.74
N LEU A 33 12.87 -1.67 -7.61
CA LEU A 33 12.66 -0.30 -7.14
C LEU A 33 13.97 0.42 -6.76
N GLN A 34 15.01 -0.31 -6.33
CA GLN A 34 16.35 0.27 -6.11
C GLN A 34 17.02 0.72 -7.41
N SER A 35 16.62 0.17 -8.55
CA SER A 35 17.20 0.50 -9.86
C SER A 35 16.52 1.68 -10.57
N ILE A 36 15.54 2.33 -9.93
CA ILE A 36 14.84 3.49 -10.48
C ILE A 36 15.71 4.72 -10.26
N ASP A 37 16.01 5.43 -11.35
CA ASP A 37 16.60 6.75 -11.27
C ASP A 37 15.50 7.77 -10.92
N GLU A 38 15.45 8.16 -9.65
CA GLU A 38 14.46 9.11 -9.14
C GLU A 38 14.73 10.55 -9.58
N SER A 39 15.98 10.88 -9.93
CA SER A 39 16.40 12.25 -10.27
C SER A 39 15.76 12.78 -11.55
N ILE A 40 15.34 11.87 -12.42
CA ILE A 40 14.72 12.18 -13.71
C ILE A 40 13.18 12.23 -13.63
N LEU A 41 12.59 11.96 -12.47
CA LEU A 41 11.15 11.89 -12.29
C LEU A 41 10.56 13.25 -11.89
N SER A 42 9.39 13.56 -12.45
CA SER A 42 8.59 14.66 -11.93
C SER A 42 8.07 14.35 -10.52
N GLU A 43 7.77 15.39 -9.74
CA GLU A 43 7.21 15.30 -8.39
C GLU A 43 6.07 14.26 -8.27
N ARG A 44 5.12 14.29 -9.22
CA ARG A 44 4.00 13.33 -9.25
C ARG A 44 4.46 11.89 -9.45
N ARG A 45 5.44 11.66 -10.33
CA ARG A 45 5.95 10.32 -10.65
C ARG A 45 6.80 9.78 -9.51
N LEU A 46 7.65 10.62 -8.94
CA LEU A 46 8.41 10.31 -7.73
C LEU A 46 7.47 9.92 -6.58
N ALA A 47 6.38 10.68 -6.36
CA ALA A 47 5.36 10.31 -5.39
C ALA A 47 4.76 8.91 -5.66
N GLY A 48 4.48 8.58 -6.92
CA GLY A 48 4.00 7.25 -7.31
C GLY A 48 5.01 6.14 -7.02
N VAL A 49 6.30 6.35 -7.31
CA VAL A 49 7.38 5.41 -6.96
C VAL A 49 7.44 5.19 -5.45
N LEU A 50 7.37 6.28 -4.67
CA LEU A 50 7.38 6.21 -3.20
C LEU A 50 6.17 5.44 -2.65
N VAL A 51 4.98 5.57 -3.24
CA VAL A 51 3.83 4.72 -2.86
C VAL A 51 4.15 3.24 -3.09
N VAL A 52 4.76 2.89 -4.22
CA VAL A 52 5.10 1.49 -4.53
C VAL A 52 6.21 0.97 -3.61
N LYS A 53 7.20 1.80 -3.27
CA LYS A 53 8.20 1.49 -2.24
C LYS A 53 7.55 1.24 -0.88
N GLY A 54 6.61 2.10 -0.46
CA GLY A 54 5.87 1.91 0.78
C GLY A 54 5.05 0.62 0.81
N ASN A 55 4.32 0.32 -0.26
CA ASN A 55 3.55 -0.92 -0.39
C ASN A 55 4.45 -2.16 -0.37
N THR A 56 5.65 -2.07 -0.93
CA THR A 56 6.64 -3.16 -0.96
C THR A 56 7.29 -3.36 0.41
N ALA A 57 7.61 -2.27 1.11
CA ALA A 57 8.11 -2.32 2.49
C ALA A 57 7.08 -2.95 3.43
N MET A 58 5.79 -2.61 3.30
CA MET A 58 4.71 -3.33 4.00
C MET A 58 4.73 -4.84 3.70
N ALA A 59 4.88 -5.24 2.43
CA ALA A 59 4.95 -6.65 2.06
C ALA A 59 6.21 -7.38 2.59
N LEU A 60 7.25 -6.63 2.97
CA LEU A 60 8.48 -7.13 3.60
C LEU A 60 8.46 -7.02 5.14
N HIS A 61 7.33 -6.61 5.73
CA HIS A 61 7.21 -6.35 7.17
C HIS A 61 8.12 -5.22 7.69
N ASP A 62 8.63 -4.36 6.80
CA ASP A 62 9.37 -3.15 7.15
C ASP A 62 8.40 -1.96 7.23
N VAL A 63 7.66 -1.90 8.34
CA VAL A 63 6.58 -0.92 8.53
C VAL A 63 7.13 0.51 8.71
N GLU A 64 8.30 0.66 9.34
CA GLU A 64 8.96 1.95 9.51
C GLU A 64 9.33 2.57 8.16
N ALA A 65 9.97 1.79 7.27
CA ALA A 65 10.27 2.26 5.93
C ALA A 65 8.98 2.56 5.14
N ALA A 66 7.92 1.75 5.31
CA ALA A 66 6.64 2.01 4.65
C ALA A 66 6.06 3.39 5.04
N ILE A 67 6.05 3.71 6.34
CA ILE A 67 5.61 4.99 6.87
C ILE A 67 6.42 6.14 6.26
N ALA A 68 7.75 6.04 6.26
CA ALA A 68 8.64 7.06 5.71
C ALA A 68 8.33 7.33 4.22
N HIS A 69 8.19 6.26 3.42
CA HIS A 69 7.85 6.38 2.01
C HIS A 69 6.47 7.02 1.78
N TYR A 70 5.44 6.66 2.54
CA TYR A 70 4.11 7.25 2.38
C TYR A 70 4.07 8.73 2.77
N ILE A 71 4.79 9.14 3.81
CA ILE A 71 4.92 10.56 4.21
C ILE A 71 5.56 11.36 3.07
N MET A 72 6.65 10.84 2.49
CA MET A 72 7.33 11.49 1.37
C MET A 72 6.45 11.54 0.12
N ALA A 73 5.78 10.44 -0.23
CA ALA A 73 4.84 10.39 -1.36
C ALA A 73 3.74 11.44 -1.22
N ARG A 74 3.14 11.57 -0.03
CA ARG A 74 2.13 12.58 0.27
C ARG A 74 2.67 14.00 0.05
N LYS A 75 3.87 14.29 0.56
CA LYS A 75 4.53 15.60 0.38
C LYS A 75 4.71 15.94 -1.11
N HIS A 76 5.20 15.00 -1.90
CA HIS A 76 5.39 15.19 -3.35
C HIS A 76 4.06 15.35 -4.10
N TYR A 77 3.02 14.59 -3.76
CA TYR A 77 1.68 14.78 -4.36
C TYR A 77 1.09 16.16 -4.04
N ILE A 78 1.24 16.66 -2.81
CA ILE A 78 0.79 18.00 -2.42
C ILE A 78 1.55 19.06 -3.20
N LYS A 79 2.88 18.96 -3.27
CA LYS A 79 3.74 19.89 -4.03
C LYS A 79 3.35 19.92 -5.52
N ALA A 80 3.00 18.77 -6.09
CA ALA A 80 2.55 18.64 -7.46
C ALA A 80 1.07 19.02 -7.69
N LYS A 81 0.33 19.47 -6.65
CA LYS A 81 -1.11 19.79 -6.69
C LYS A 81 -2.04 18.59 -6.97
N TYR A 82 -1.60 17.36 -6.71
CA TYR A 82 -2.41 16.13 -6.86
C TYR A 82 -3.07 15.73 -5.54
N ARG A 83 -4.05 16.53 -5.09
CA ARG A 83 -4.73 16.33 -3.80
C ARG A 83 -5.40 14.96 -3.66
N ARG A 84 -6.09 14.48 -4.70
CA ARG A 84 -6.68 13.12 -4.72
C ARG A 84 -5.66 12.05 -4.39
N ASN A 85 -4.48 12.07 -5.01
CA ASN A 85 -3.43 11.09 -4.73
C ASN A 85 -2.84 11.25 -3.32
N ALA A 86 -2.71 12.50 -2.83
CA ALA A 86 -2.31 12.76 -1.46
C ALA A 86 -3.31 12.18 -0.43
N THR A 87 -4.62 12.29 -0.69
CA THR A 87 -5.67 11.66 0.12
C THR A 87 -5.49 10.14 0.14
N ARG A 88 -5.38 9.51 -1.04
CA ARG A 88 -5.29 8.06 -1.19
C ARG A 88 -4.06 7.47 -0.47
N VAL A 89 -2.88 8.10 -0.61
CA VAL A 89 -1.69 7.65 0.13
C VAL A 89 -1.79 7.90 1.64
N THR A 90 -2.56 8.90 2.07
CA THR A 90 -2.82 9.13 3.50
C THR A 90 -3.56 7.94 4.10
N VAL A 91 -4.49 7.30 3.38
CA VAL A 91 -5.16 6.07 3.86
C VAL A 91 -4.16 4.92 4.03
N ASN A 92 -3.21 4.73 3.10
CA ASN A 92 -2.15 3.73 3.25
C ASN A 92 -1.26 4.02 4.48
N LEU A 93 -0.93 5.29 4.71
CA LEU A 93 -0.16 5.75 5.86
C LEU A 93 -0.90 5.47 7.18
N LEU A 94 -2.21 5.68 7.24
CA LEU A 94 -3.01 5.33 8.42
C LEU A 94 -2.96 3.83 8.71
N GLY A 95 -3.05 3.00 7.68
CA GLY A 95 -2.88 1.56 7.79
C GLY A 95 -1.52 1.16 8.38
N ALA A 96 -0.44 1.73 7.85
CA ALA A 96 0.91 1.48 8.36
C ALA A 96 1.10 1.99 9.80
N ALA A 97 0.58 3.18 10.12
CA ALA A 97 0.63 3.73 11.47
C ALA A 97 -0.11 2.84 12.48
N LEU A 98 -1.27 2.30 12.11
CA LEU A 98 -2.02 1.38 12.98
C LEU A 98 -1.31 0.03 13.10
N ALA A 99 -0.77 -0.48 11.99
CA ALA A 99 0.08 -1.68 11.97
C ALA A 99 1.37 -1.49 12.78
N ASP A 100 1.82 -0.27 13.04
CA ASP A 100 2.99 0.03 13.89
C ASP A 100 2.62 0.59 15.28
N GLN A 101 1.33 0.59 15.64
CA GLN A 101 0.86 1.16 16.93
C GLN A 101 1.18 2.67 17.12
N GLN A 102 1.54 3.40 16.06
CA GLN A 102 1.81 4.84 16.11
C GLN A 102 0.51 5.66 16.15
N ARG A 103 -0.19 5.65 17.29
CA ARG A 103 -1.48 6.34 17.47
C ARG A 103 -1.41 7.83 17.18
N THR A 104 -0.39 8.52 17.69
CA THR A 104 -0.19 9.95 17.44
C THR A 104 -0.03 10.25 15.95
N LEU A 105 0.65 9.36 15.21
CA LEU A 105 0.80 9.48 13.76
C LEU A 105 -0.54 9.25 13.05
N PHE A 106 -1.28 8.23 13.45
CA PHE A 106 -2.62 7.95 12.96
C PHE A 106 -3.54 9.17 13.12
N GLU A 107 -3.67 9.70 14.34
CA GLU A 107 -4.52 10.85 14.64
C GLU A 107 -4.11 12.10 13.85
N LYS A 108 -2.80 12.35 13.77
CA LYS A 108 -2.24 13.49 13.02
C LYS A 108 -2.69 13.45 11.55
N PHE A 109 -2.59 12.30 10.90
CA PHE A 109 -2.92 12.18 9.48
C PHE A 109 -4.42 12.00 9.23
N ARG A 110 -5.16 11.38 10.15
CA ARG A 110 -6.61 11.21 10.05
C ARG A 110 -7.32 12.55 10.03
N LYS A 111 -6.86 13.52 10.83
CA LYS A 111 -7.34 14.91 10.83
C LYS A 111 -7.17 15.64 9.50
N THR A 112 -6.33 15.13 8.59
CA THR A 112 -6.12 15.73 7.27
C THR A 112 -7.10 15.22 6.21
N LEU A 113 -7.94 14.24 6.54
CA LEU A 113 -8.99 13.70 5.69
C LEU A 113 -10.35 14.28 6.13
N ASP A 114 -10.77 15.36 5.48
CA ASP A 114 -12.11 15.92 5.63
C ASP A 114 -13.10 15.30 4.62
N ALA A 115 -14.40 15.58 4.77
CA ALA A 115 -15.44 15.04 3.89
C ALA A 115 -15.17 15.33 2.39
N LYS A 116 -14.58 16.50 2.09
CA LYS A 116 -14.20 16.86 0.74
C LYS A 116 -13.06 15.98 0.22
N SER A 117 -12.05 15.73 1.04
CA SER A 117 -10.91 14.88 0.69
C SER A 117 -11.34 13.42 0.53
N GLU A 118 -12.22 12.94 1.41
CA GLU A 118 -12.76 11.58 1.39
C GLU A 118 -13.59 11.31 0.13
N SER A 119 -14.23 12.32 -0.47
CA SER A 119 -14.94 12.18 -1.76
C SER A 119 -14.05 11.75 -2.94
N HIS A 120 -12.72 11.78 -2.77
CA HIS A 120 -11.76 11.34 -3.78
C HIS A 120 -11.35 9.86 -3.68
N LEU A 121 -11.77 9.19 -2.59
CA LEU A 121 -11.50 7.79 -2.35
C LEU A 121 -12.39 6.91 -3.23
N THR A 122 -11.83 5.79 -3.66
CA THR A 122 -12.59 4.69 -4.25
C THR A 122 -13.35 3.91 -3.18
N ASP A 123 -14.34 3.11 -3.57
CA ASP A 123 -15.11 2.29 -2.63
C ASP A 123 -14.23 1.39 -1.74
N ASN A 124 -13.15 0.83 -2.29
CA ASN A 124 -12.21 -0.01 -1.54
C ASN A 124 -11.38 0.83 -0.55
N GLU A 125 -10.96 2.04 -0.94
CA GLU A 125 -10.23 2.95 -0.06
C GLU A 125 -11.12 3.48 1.07
N SER A 126 -12.38 3.81 0.78
CA SER A 126 -13.36 4.21 1.78
C SER A 126 -13.70 3.06 2.74
N ALA A 127 -13.86 1.85 2.22
CA ALA A 127 -14.05 0.66 3.05
C ALA A 127 -12.84 0.42 3.98
N TYR A 128 -11.62 0.59 3.46
CA TYR A 128 -10.43 0.43 4.26
C TYR A 128 -10.30 1.51 5.34
N LEU A 129 -10.57 2.79 5.00
CA LEU A 129 -10.59 3.87 5.99
C LEU A 129 -11.63 3.62 7.11
N LEU A 130 -12.85 3.21 6.74
CA LEU A 130 -13.89 2.84 7.70
C LEU A 130 -13.45 1.71 8.63
N TRP A 131 -12.79 0.69 8.06
CA TRP A 131 -12.26 -0.43 8.83
C TRP A 131 -11.15 0.01 9.81
N LEU A 132 -10.25 0.91 9.37
CA LEU A 132 -9.21 1.48 10.23
C LEU A 132 -9.79 2.32 11.37
N ASP A 133 -10.77 3.16 11.09
CA ASP A 133 -11.46 3.99 12.10
C ASP A 133 -12.18 3.10 13.14
N THR A 134 -12.80 2.01 12.69
CA THR A 134 -13.46 1.02 13.56
C THR A 134 -12.47 0.31 14.48
N LEU A 135 -11.31 -0.08 13.95
CA LEU A 135 -10.28 -0.76 14.74
C LEU A 135 -9.49 0.17 15.65
N TYR A 136 -9.38 1.46 15.32
CA TYR A 136 -8.64 2.43 16.12
C TYR A 136 -9.06 2.41 17.60
N GLY A 137 -10.36 2.29 17.88
CA GLY A 137 -10.89 2.14 19.23
C GLY A 137 -10.53 0.81 19.92
N SER A 138 -10.45 -0.28 19.15
CA SER A 138 -10.13 -1.63 19.65
C SER A 138 -8.65 -1.79 20.04
N VAL A 139 -7.76 -1.03 19.39
CA VAL A 139 -6.32 -1.00 19.72
C VAL A 139 -6.05 -0.59 21.16
N LYS A 140 -6.95 0.18 21.81
CA LYS A 140 -6.81 0.54 23.23
C LYS A 140 -6.98 -0.65 24.17
N TYR A 141 -7.88 -1.57 23.84
CA TYR A 141 -8.30 -2.65 24.73
C TYR A 141 -7.71 -4.02 24.37
N LYS A 142 -6.90 -4.10 23.30
CA LYS A 142 -6.32 -5.35 22.76
C LYS A 142 -7.37 -6.46 22.55
N LYS A 143 -8.60 -6.06 22.28
CA LYS A 143 -9.74 -6.95 22.04
C LYS A 143 -10.55 -6.39 20.91
N ILE A 144 -10.95 -7.26 19.99
CA ILE A 144 -11.92 -6.96 18.95
C ILE A 144 -13.31 -7.21 19.55
N SER A 145 -14.19 -6.21 19.45
CA SER A 145 -15.59 -6.41 19.84
C SER A 145 -16.33 -7.21 18.77
N PRO A 146 -17.46 -7.86 19.10
CA PRO A 146 -18.30 -8.55 18.11
C PRO A 146 -18.75 -7.63 16.95
N GLU A 147 -18.88 -6.32 17.22
CA GLU A 147 -19.18 -5.34 16.18
C GLU A 147 -18.02 -5.15 15.20
N VAL A 148 -16.79 -5.02 15.70
CA VAL A 148 -15.58 -4.87 14.88
C VAL A 148 -15.32 -6.15 14.07
N GLU A 149 -15.60 -7.32 14.66
CA GLU A 149 -15.57 -8.60 13.98
C GLU A 149 -16.53 -8.64 12.78
N ARG A 150 -17.82 -8.33 13.02
CA ARG A 150 -18.84 -8.27 11.97
C ARG A 150 -18.47 -7.27 10.87
N ILE A 151 -17.97 -6.08 11.23
CA ILE A 151 -17.52 -5.08 10.25
C ILE A 151 -16.33 -5.61 9.44
N THR A 152 -15.38 -6.28 10.08
CA THR A 152 -14.22 -6.88 9.41
C THR A 152 -14.66 -7.92 8.38
N LEU A 153 -15.56 -8.85 8.75
CA LEU A 153 -16.11 -9.86 7.85
C LEU A 153 -16.85 -9.23 6.66
N ASN A 154 -17.70 -8.25 6.92
CA ASN A 154 -18.47 -7.55 5.89
C ASN A 154 -17.59 -6.79 4.89
N LEU A 155 -16.47 -6.21 5.37
CA LEU A 155 -15.56 -5.43 4.52
C LEU A 155 -14.45 -6.29 3.88
N ALA A 156 -14.21 -7.52 4.36
CA ALA A 156 -13.12 -8.38 3.90
C ALA A 156 -12.99 -8.48 2.36
N PRO A 157 -14.07 -8.69 1.58
CA PRO A 157 -13.96 -8.72 0.11
C PRO A 157 -13.40 -7.42 -0.49
N LYS A 158 -13.79 -6.25 0.04
CA LYS A 158 -13.30 -4.94 -0.42
C LYS A 158 -11.85 -4.71 0.00
N LEU A 159 -11.48 -5.15 1.21
CA LEU A 159 -10.10 -5.09 1.71
C LEU A 159 -9.15 -5.93 0.84
N LEU A 160 -9.59 -7.14 0.46
CA LEU A 160 -8.89 -8.04 -0.45
C LEU A 160 -8.75 -7.42 -1.84
N ALA A 161 -9.86 -6.97 -2.44
CA ALA A 161 -9.87 -6.36 -3.77
C ALA A 161 -9.06 -5.06 -3.85
N GLY A 162 -9.00 -4.30 -2.76
CA GLY A 162 -8.17 -3.10 -2.63
C GLY A 162 -6.67 -3.37 -2.46
N GLY A 163 -6.26 -4.64 -2.27
CA GLY A 163 -4.87 -5.01 -2.04
C GLY A 163 -4.36 -4.70 -0.63
N TYR A 164 -5.27 -4.56 0.35
CA TYR A 164 -4.94 -4.24 1.74
C TYR A 164 -4.68 -5.47 2.62
N ILE A 165 -4.61 -6.66 2.04
CA ILE A 165 -4.50 -7.91 2.81
C ILE A 165 -3.28 -7.93 3.74
N THR A 166 -2.14 -7.40 3.30
CA THR A 166 -0.91 -7.36 4.12
C THR A 166 -1.08 -6.51 5.38
N PRO A 167 -1.38 -5.19 5.28
CA PRO A 167 -1.58 -4.39 6.49
C PRO A 167 -2.75 -4.89 7.35
N VAL A 168 -3.81 -5.41 6.73
CA VAL A 168 -4.94 -5.99 7.47
C VAL A 168 -4.51 -7.19 8.31
N LYS A 169 -3.74 -8.13 7.73
CA LYS A 169 -3.17 -9.28 8.47
C LYS A 169 -2.30 -8.82 9.63
N MET A 170 -1.40 -7.86 9.40
CA MET A 170 -0.51 -7.34 10.44
C MET A 170 -1.27 -6.73 11.63
N ILE A 171 -2.36 -6.01 11.35
CA ILE A 171 -3.18 -5.41 12.41
C ILE A 171 -3.95 -6.50 13.16
N LEU A 172 -4.58 -7.45 12.46
CA LEU A 172 -5.39 -8.51 13.05
C LEU A 172 -4.58 -9.55 13.84
N ASP A 173 -3.34 -9.83 13.43
CA ASP A 173 -2.40 -10.73 14.12
C ASP A 173 -2.22 -10.34 15.60
N ARG A 174 -2.23 -9.05 15.88
CA ARG A 174 -2.10 -8.51 17.25
C ARG A 174 -3.30 -8.79 18.14
N PHE A 175 -4.41 -9.19 17.55
CA PHE A 175 -5.65 -9.56 18.24
C PHE A 175 -5.94 -11.05 18.14
N ASP A 176 -5.01 -11.85 17.60
CA ASP A 176 -5.22 -13.27 17.27
C ASP A 176 -6.45 -13.48 16.36
N ALA A 177 -6.69 -12.51 15.48
CA ALA A 177 -7.92 -12.39 14.70
C ALA A 177 -7.70 -12.50 13.19
N THR A 178 -6.57 -13.06 12.75
CA THR A 178 -6.26 -13.24 11.32
C THR A 178 -7.26 -14.18 10.63
N HIS A 179 -7.92 -15.06 11.39
CA HIS A 179 -8.99 -15.93 10.90
C HIS A 179 -10.18 -15.16 10.28
N LEU A 180 -10.42 -13.92 10.69
CA LEU A 180 -11.52 -13.07 10.17
C LEU A 180 -11.38 -12.66 8.71
N ILE A 181 -10.18 -12.81 8.15
CA ILE A 181 -9.90 -12.53 6.74
C ILE A 181 -9.39 -13.77 5.99
N SER A 182 -9.32 -14.91 6.69
CA SER A 182 -9.23 -16.23 6.07
C SER A 182 -10.61 -16.62 5.54
N LEU A 183 -11.10 -15.89 4.53
CA LEU A 183 -12.15 -16.43 3.69
C LEU A 183 -11.60 -17.73 3.09
N GLU A 184 -12.31 -18.83 3.34
CA GLU A 184 -12.08 -20.22 2.90
C GLU A 184 -12.01 -20.42 1.38
N ALA A 185 -11.76 -19.36 0.63
CA ALA A 185 -11.24 -19.40 -0.71
C ALA A 185 -9.95 -18.56 -0.75
N GLN A 186 -8.87 -19.14 -0.21
CA GLN A 186 -7.76 -19.35 -1.13
C GLN A 186 -8.36 -20.09 -2.32
N THR A 187 -8.88 -19.31 -3.30
CA THR A 187 -8.59 -19.63 -4.68
C THR A 187 -7.15 -20.10 -4.59
N LYS A 188 -6.93 -21.40 -4.86
CA LYS A 188 -5.64 -21.91 -5.30
C LYS A 188 -5.28 -21.00 -6.45
N THR A 189 -4.77 -19.83 -6.12
CA THR A 189 -4.09 -18.99 -7.02
C THR A 189 -2.82 -19.79 -7.14
N ASN A 190 -2.84 -20.68 -8.14
CA ASN A 190 -1.71 -20.89 -9.01
C ASN A 190 -1.32 -19.50 -9.57
N LYS A 191 -0.99 -18.53 -8.69
CA LYS A 191 -0.24 -17.34 -9.01
C LYS A 191 1.10 -17.92 -9.37
N ALA A 192 1.22 -18.32 -10.63
CA ALA A 192 2.46 -18.81 -11.17
C ALA A 192 3.50 -17.75 -10.81
N ARG A 193 4.49 -18.14 -9.99
CA ARG A 193 5.61 -17.28 -9.66
C ARG A 193 6.08 -16.66 -10.96
N LEU A 194 6.14 -15.33 -11.00
CA LEU A 194 6.71 -14.67 -12.14
C LEU A 194 8.16 -15.11 -12.24
N LYS A 195 8.61 -15.50 -13.44
CA LYS A 195 10.00 -15.85 -13.70
C LYS A 195 10.85 -14.69 -13.20
N ALA A 196 11.93 -14.97 -12.46
CA ALA A 196 12.77 -13.93 -11.82
C ALA A 196 13.37 -12.90 -12.80
N ARG A 197 13.29 -13.17 -14.12
CA ARG A 197 13.91 -12.39 -15.18
C ARG A 197 12.97 -12.10 -16.35
N LEU A 198 11.77 -11.58 -16.07
CA LEU A 198 10.85 -11.10 -17.12
C LEU A 198 11.45 -9.98 -18.00
N VAL A 199 12.53 -9.33 -17.55
CA VAL A 199 13.23 -8.23 -18.26
C VAL A 199 14.31 -8.72 -19.22
N ASP A 200 14.75 -9.98 -19.15
CA ASP A 200 15.85 -10.50 -19.98
C ASP A 200 15.52 -10.45 -21.48
N HIS A 201 14.25 -10.44 -21.85
CA HIS A 201 13.81 -10.30 -23.24
C HIS A 201 13.74 -8.84 -23.74
N TRP A 202 13.89 -7.86 -22.85
CA TRP A 202 13.82 -6.42 -23.19
C TRP A 202 15.20 -5.76 -23.24
N CYS A 203 16.16 -6.32 -22.51
CA CYS A 203 17.56 -6.04 -22.75
C CYS A 203 17.95 -6.90 -23.93
N GLY A 204 18.16 -6.31 -25.11
CA GLY A 204 18.83 -7.02 -26.20
C GLY A 204 20.06 -7.71 -25.64
N SER A 205 20.23 -8.99 -25.97
CA SER A 205 21.41 -9.77 -25.61
C SER A 205 22.68 -8.95 -25.84
N PRO A 206 23.72 -9.10 -24.99
CA PRO A 206 24.97 -8.36 -25.15
C PRO A 206 25.55 -8.48 -26.57
#